data_AF-A0A1H1ZTV1-F1
#
_entry.id   AF-A0A1H1ZTV1-F1
#
_cell.length_a   1.000
_cell.length_b   1.000
_cell.length_c   1.000
_cell.angle_alpha   90.00
_cell.angle_beta   90.00
_cell.angle_gamma   90.00
#
_symmetry.space_group_name_H-M   'P 1'
#
loop_
_entity.id
_entity.type
_entity.pdbx_description
1 polymer ?
#
loop_
_entity_poly.entity_id
_entity_poly.type
_entity_poly.pdbx_seq_one_letter_code
_entity_poly.pdbx_strand_id
1 'polypeptide(L)'
;MLEVSAEQLSRTPVNLATIEAGRHWGEQLEALDRLFTVAHGLTLEASRCAVFLLGWFYPGEVGGIDLSLVGWKVSPRVGADMSQVFQLMVQLQQRGVGASQLGFDARARSLLATWFPEVLGMAPKPPAGPELKAFRRRHDLTPQACAELIRVPTALYKEWEQDCHPIPMTLWIELRTLMGERRLRSTSRSGPCVRG
;
A
#
# COMPACT_ATOMS: atom_id res chain seq x y z
N MET A 1 13.20 -24.53 -13.82
CA MET A 1 13.68 -23.56 -12.81
C MET A 1 14.98 -23.01 -13.37
N LEU A 2 14.92 -21.84 -14.01
CA LEU A 2 16.12 -21.21 -14.58
C LEU A 2 16.74 -20.38 -13.46
N GLU A 3 17.80 -20.89 -12.84
CA GLU A 3 18.62 -20.13 -11.91
C GLU A 3 19.42 -19.11 -12.71
N VAL A 4 19.02 -17.84 -12.62
CA VAL A 4 19.86 -16.73 -13.09
C VAL A 4 20.90 -16.50 -11.99
N SER A 5 22.14 -16.91 -12.24
CA SER A 5 23.25 -16.75 -11.29
C SER A 5 23.44 -15.29 -10.89
N ALA A 6 23.54 -15.05 -9.58
CA ALA A 6 23.75 -13.73 -8.97
C ALA A 6 24.98 -12.98 -9.52
N GLU A 7 25.94 -13.67 -10.14
CA GLU A 7 27.12 -13.07 -10.78
C GLU A 7 26.80 -12.25 -12.05
N GLN A 8 25.65 -12.46 -12.70
CA GLN A 8 25.22 -11.63 -13.84
C GLN A 8 24.69 -10.24 -13.42
N LEU A 9 24.53 -9.98 -12.11
CA LEU A 9 24.06 -8.71 -11.54
C LEU A 9 25.20 -7.74 -11.20
N SER A 10 26.45 -8.01 -11.58
CA SER A 10 27.55 -7.03 -11.55
C SER A 10 27.41 -6.01 -12.68
N ARG A 11 26.27 -5.30 -12.73
CA ARG A 11 26.03 -4.24 -13.70
C ARG A 11 26.36 -2.90 -13.08
N THR A 12 27.33 -2.24 -13.71
CA THR A 12 27.64 -0.82 -13.67
C THR A 12 26.46 0.03 -13.17
N PRO A 13 26.68 1.02 -12.26
CA PRO A 13 25.60 1.89 -11.81
C PRO A 13 24.92 2.52 -13.03
N VAL A 14 23.69 2.09 -13.30
CA VAL A 14 22.84 2.68 -14.33
C VAL A 14 22.46 4.06 -13.82
N ASN A 15 23.14 5.07 -14.34
CA ASN A 15 22.83 6.47 -14.10
C ASN A 15 21.53 6.82 -14.84
N LEU A 16 20.70 7.71 -14.27
CA LEU A 16 19.50 8.28 -14.90
C LEU A 16 19.79 8.84 -16.31
N ALA A 17 20.99 9.38 -16.53
CA ALA A 17 21.43 9.83 -17.86
C ALA A 17 21.52 8.70 -18.91
N THR A 18 21.82 7.47 -18.50
CA THR A 18 21.85 6.29 -19.38
C THR A 18 20.45 5.78 -19.70
N ILE A 19 19.50 6.04 -18.80
CA ILE A 19 18.07 5.76 -18.97
C ILE A 19 17.44 6.73 -19.97
N GLU A 20 17.82 8.00 -19.93
CA GLU A 20 17.30 9.07 -20.80
C GLU A 20 17.61 8.86 -22.29
N ALA A 21 18.70 8.14 -22.63
CA ALA A 21 19.13 7.93 -24.01
C ALA A 21 18.24 6.93 -24.81
N GLY A 22 17.28 6.25 -24.17
CA GLY A 22 16.53 5.14 -24.74
C GLY A 22 15.00 5.30 -24.78
N ARG A 23 14.47 6.49 -25.08
CA ARG A 23 13.05 6.83 -25.42
C ARG A 23 11.90 6.25 -24.56
N HIS A 24 11.05 7.18 -24.09
CA HIS A 24 9.60 7.08 -23.86
C HIS A 24 9.08 6.47 -22.55
N TRP A 25 9.67 6.84 -21.41
CA TRP A 25 8.99 6.67 -20.11
C TRP A 25 8.14 7.87 -19.70
N GLY A 26 8.03 8.91 -20.52
CA GLY A 26 7.31 10.14 -20.18
C GLY A 26 5.89 9.88 -19.70
N GLU A 27 5.08 9.17 -20.50
CA GLU A 27 3.70 8.84 -20.14
C GLU A 27 3.59 7.95 -18.89
N GLN A 28 4.56 7.05 -18.71
CA GLN A 28 4.59 6.13 -17.56
C GLN A 28 5.01 6.82 -16.27
N LEU A 29 5.96 7.76 -16.34
CA LEU A 29 6.39 8.60 -15.22
C LEU A 29 5.32 9.64 -14.86
N GLU A 30 4.61 10.19 -15.86
CA GLU A 30 3.44 11.02 -15.61
C GLU A 30 2.29 10.21 -14.98
N ALA A 31 2.07 8.96 -15.42
CA ALA A 31 1.11 8.06 -14.78
C ALA A 31 1.50 7.76 -13.34
N LEU A 32 2.80 7.53 -13.06
CA LEU A 32 3.33 7.36 -11.71
C LEU A 32 3.05 8.59 -10.84
N ASP A 33 3.31 9.78 -11.37
CA ASP A 33 3.03 11.04 -10.67
C ASP A 33 1.54 11.22 -10.35
N ARG A 34 0.66 10.92 -11.31
CA ARG A 34 -0.79 10.94 -11.12
C ARG A 34 -1.25 9.93 -10.07
N LEU A 35 -0.72 8.70 -10.07
CA LEU A 35 -1.05 7.71 -9.04
C LEU A 35 -0.62 8.16 -7.65
N PHE A 36 0.58 8.75 -7.52
CA PHE A 36 1.00 9.33 -6.24
C PHE A 36 0.05 10.44 -5.79
N THR A 37 -0.43 11.27 -6.72
CA THR A 37 -1.41 12.33 -6.41
C THR A 37 -2.73 11.74 -5.90
N VAL A 38 -3.28 10.73 -6.58
CA VAL A 38 -4.51 10.03 -6.14
C VAL A 38 -4.30 9.35 -4.79
N ALA A 39 -3.15 8.71 -4.58
CA ALA A 39 -2.84 7.97 -3.36
C ALA A 39 -2.76 8.85 -2.09
N HIS A 40 -2.56 10.16 -2.22
CA HIS A 40 -2.62 11.09 -1.09
C HIS A 40 -4.05 11.47 -0.68
N GLY A 41 -5.06 11.03 -1.44
CA GLY A 41 -6.47 11.20 -1.09
C GLY A 41 -6.90 10.38 0.12
N LEU A 42 -8.19 10.46 0.47
CA LEU A 42 -8.76 9.76 1.63
C LEU A 42 -9.79 8.68 1.25
N THR A 43 -9.97 8.42 -0.05
CA THR A 43 -10.95 7.48 -0.58
C THR A 43 -10.43 6.04 -0.57
N LEU A 44 -11.32 5.07 -0.80
CA LEU A 44 -10.92 3.66 -1.03
C LEU A 44 -10.09 3.50 -2.31
N GLU A 45 -10.28 4.35 -3.31
CA GLU A 45 -9.44 4.36 -4.51
C GLU A 45 -8.02 4.84 -4.18
N ALA A 46 -7.90 5.89 -3.36
CA ALA A 46 -6.61 6.38 -2.88
C ALA A 46 -5.84 5.30 -2.09
N SER A 47 -6.52 4.56 -1.21
CA SER A 47 -5.88 3.47 -0.46
C SER A 47 -5.38 2.36 -1.38
N ARG A 48 -6.11 2.02 -2.44
CA ARG A 48 -5.69 1.04 -3.46
C ARG A 48 -4.48 1.50 -4.24
N CYS A 49 -4.46 2.78 -4.65
CA CYS A 49 -3.29 3.38 -5.29
C CYS A 49 -2.07 3.33 -4.37
N ALA A 50 -2.25 3.65 -3.08
CA ALA A 50 -1.18 3.58 -2.08
C ALA A 50 -0.67 2.15 -1.89
N VAL A 51 -1.55 1.15 -1.76
CA VAL A 51 -1.16 -0.26 -1.66
C VAL A 51 -0.37 -0.70 -2.89
N PHE A 52 -0.81 -0.34 -4.10
CA PHE A 52 -0.12 -0.67 -5.34
C PHE A 52 1.30 -0.06 -5.39
N LEU A 53 1.41 1.25 -5.10
CA LEU A 53 2.70 1.95 -5.11
C LEU A 53 3.63 1.41 -4.01
N LEU A 54 3.14 1.29 -2.78
CA LEU A 54 3.96 0.84 -1.65
C LEU A 54 4.35 -0.63 -1.79
N GLY A 55 3.51 -1.46 -2.41
CA GLY A 55 3.85 -2.84 -2.76
C GLY A 55 5.07 -2.93 -3.67
N TRP A 56 5.38 -1.89 -4.44
CA TRP A 56 6.58 -1.80 -5.25
C TRP A 56 7.78 -1.19 -4.51
N PHE A 57 7.57 -0.10 -3.77
CA PHE A 57 8.66 0.61 -3.07
C PHE A 57 9.13 -0.10 -1.80
N TYR A 58 8.23 -0.81 -1.11
CA TYR A 58 8.45 -1.45 0.19
C TYR A 58 7.88 -2.89 0.23
N PRO A 59 8.24 -3.77 -0.72
CA PRO A 59 7.63 -5.09 -0.84
C PRO A 59 7.84 -5.95 0.42
N GLY A 60 8.96 -5.78 1.12
CA GLY A 60 9.26 -6.52 2.35
C GLY A 60 8.39 -6.11 3.54
N GLU A 61 7.96 -4.85 3.57
CA GLU A 61 7.21 -4.26 4.66
C GLU A 61 5.70 -4.34 4.46
N VAL A 62 5.22 -4.16 3.23
CA VAL A 62 3.78 -4.14 2.93
C VAL A 62 3.27 -5.41 2.23
N GLY A 63 4.14 -6.37 1.92
CA GLY A 63 3.77 -7.67 1.36
C GLY A 63 3.68 -7.72 -0.17
N GLY A 64 4.33 -6.78 -0.86
CA GLY A 64 4.36 -6.73 -2.32
C GLY A 64 3.07 -6.21 -2.97
N ILE A 65 2.95 -6.41 -4.28
CA ILE A 65 1.78 -6.01 -5.08
C ILE A 65 0.83 -7.20 -5.22
N ASP A 66 -0.37 -7.07 -4.68
CA ASP A 66 -1.47 -7.99 -4.93
C ASP A 66 -2.49 -7.36 -5.89
N LEU A 67 -2.42 -7.74 -7.18
CA LEU A 67 -3.33 -7.25 -8.22
C LEU A 67 -4.79 -7.67 -7.99
N SER A 68 -5.03 -8.77 -7.27
CA SER A 68 -6.39 -9.18 -6.91
C SER A 68 -7.04 -8.22 -5.91
N LEU A 69 -6.24 -7.56 -5.07
CA LEU A 69 -6.72 -6.57 -4.12
C LEU A 69 -6.89 -5.19 -4.77
N VAL A 70 -5.92 -4.76 -5.58
CA VAL A 70 -5.89 -3.39 -6.12
C VAL A 70 -6.69 -3.23 -7.43
N GLY A 71 -6.73 -4.24 -8.30
CA GLY A 71 -7.21 -4.10 -9.68
C GLY A 71 -8.72 -3.92 -9.86
N TRP A 72 -9.56 -4.51 -8.99
CA TRP A 72 -10.99 -4.72 -9.33
C TRP A 72 -11.96 -3.62 -8.88
N LYS A 73 -11.52 -2.51 -8.30
CA LYS A 73 -12.42 -1.41 -7.83
C LYS A 73 -11.77 -0.03 -7.90
N VAL A 74 -10.97 0.20 -8.93
CA VAL A 74 -10.48 1.52 -9.28
C VAL A 74 -11.22 2.02 -10.52
N SER A 75 -11.32 3.33 -10.68
CA SER A 75 -11.87 3.93 -11.89
C SER A 75 -11.05 3.50 -13.12
N PRO A 76 -11.65 3.46 -14.32
CA PRO A 76 -10.92 3.11 -15.54
C PRO A 76 -9.67 3.96 -15.77
N ARG A 77 -9.72 5.24 -15.37
CA ARG A 77 -8.57 6.15 -15.44
C ARG A 77 -7.42 5.70 -14.54
N VAL A 78 -7.70 5.39 -13.28
CA VAL A 78 -6.68 4.88 -12.34
C VAL A 78 -6.16 3.52 -12.78
N GLY A 79 -7.03 2.66 -13.32
CA GLY A 79 -6.62 1.37 -13.89
C GLY A 79 -5.64 1.52 -15.06
N ALA A 80 -5.87 2.49 -15.95
CA ALA A 80 -4.96 2.80 -17.04
C ALA A 80 -3.60 3.28 -16.52
N ASP A 81 -3.58 4.18 -15.53
CA ASP A 81 -2.34 4.65 -14.91
C ASP A 81 -1.59 3.51 -14.20
N MET A 82 -2.30 2.62 -13.48
CA MET A 82 -1.71 1.41 -12.87
C MET A 82 -1.08 0.50 -13.91
N SER A 83 -1.72 0.31 -15.07
CA SER A 83 -1.15 -0.49 -16.16
C SER A 83 0.14 0.10 -16.72
N GLN A 84 0.18 1.41 -16.94
CA GLN A 84 1.38 2.13 -17.42
C GLN A 84 2.52 2.00 -16.41
N VAL A 85 2.22 2.19 -15.12
CA VAL A 85 3.20 2.07 -14.05
C VAL A 85 3.67 0.62 -13.87
N PHE A 86 2.79 -0.37 -14.00
CA PHE A 86 3.19 -1.78 -13.97
C PHE A 86 4.11 -2.13 -15.13
N GLN A 87 3.84 -1.60 -16.33
CA GLN A 87 4.74 -1.74 -17.47
C GLN A 87 6.12 -1.13 -17.17
N LEU A 88 6.16 0.06 -16.57
CA LEU A 88 7.40 0.71 -16.12
C LEU A 88 8.16 -0.16 -15.10
N MET A 89 7.48 -0.72 -14.11
CA MET A 89 8.07 -1.63 -13.11
C MET A 89 8.80 -2.79 -13.78
N VAL A 90 8.12 -3.49 -14.70
CA VAL A 90 8.70 -4.64 -15.43
C VAL A 90 9.90 -4.20 -16.26
N GLN A 91 9.77 -3.07 -16.96
CA GLN A 91 10.84 -2.52 -17.79
C GLN A 91 12.08 -2.11 -17.00
N LEU A 92 11.91 -1.59 -15.78
CA LEU A 92 13.01 -1.23 -14.88
C LEU A 92 13.66 -2.48 -14.28
N GLN A 93 12.85 -3.45 -13.83
CA GLN A 93 13.34 -4.71 -13.26
C GLN A 93 14.19 -5.50 -14.25
N GLN A 94 13.76 -5.57 -15.53
CA GLN A 94 14.54 -6.22 -16.60
C GLN A 94 15.91 -5.56 -16.83
N ARG A 95 16.05 -4.28 -16.46
CA ARG A 95 17.28 -3.50 -16.55
C ARG A 95 18.08 -3.47 -15.24
N GLY A 96 17.59 -4.12 -14.18
CA GLY A 96 18.21 -4.11 -12.85
C GLY A 96 18.11 -2.76 -12.13
N VAL A 97 17.10 -1.95 -12.46
CA VAL A 97 16.87 -0.64 -11.85
C VAL A 97 15.75 -0.76 -10.80
N GLY A 98 16.05 -0.36 -9.57
CA GLY A 98 15.11 -0.35 -8.45
C GLY A 98 14.27 0.92 -8.38
N ALA A 99 13.14 0.86 -7.66
CA ALA A 99 12.21 1.98 -7.48
C ALA A 99 12.87 3.22 -6.84
N SER A 100 13.83 3.02 -5.92
CA SER A 100 14.58 4.09 -5.26
C SER A 100 15.45 4.93 -6.20
N GLN A 101 15.77 4.41 -7.38
CA GLN A 101 16.54 5.14 -8.39
C GLN A 101 15.67 6.16 -9.15
N LEU A 102 14.35 6.17 -8.94
CA LEU A 102 13.42 7.09 -9.61
C LEU A 102 13.24 8.43 -8.86
N GLY A 103 13.75 8.56 -7.63
CA GLY A 103 13.65 9.79 -6.85
C GLY A 103 12.29 10.04 -6.19
N PHE A 104 11.43 9.02 -6.09
CA PHE A 104 10.10 9.12 -5.47
C PHE A 104 10.09 8.69 -3.99
N ASP A 105 11.23 8.35 -3.39
CA ASP A 105 11.33 7.78 -2.03
C ASP A 105 10.66 8.66 -0.97
N ALA A 106 10.82 9.98 -1.04
CA ALA A 106 10.18 10.89 -0.09
C ALA A 106 8.65 10.83 -0.16
N ARG A 107 8.09 10.72 -1.38
CA ARG A 107 6.64 10.60 -1.60
C ARG A 107 6.14 9.22 -1.18
N ALA A 108 6.89 8.16 -1.51
CA ALA A 108 6.58 6.81 -1.07
C ALA A 108 6.59 6.71 0.46
N ARG A 109 7.57 7.30 1.14
CA ARG A 109 7.64 7.34 2.60
C ARG A 109 6.48 8.12 3.23
N SER A 110 6.06 9.22 2.61
CA SER A 110 4.87 9.97 3.03
C SER A 110 3.60 9.12 2.95
N LEU A 111 3.42 8.38 1.84
CA LEU A 111 2.32 7.42 1.70
C LEU A 111 2.41 6.30 2.74
N LEU A 112 3.62 5.78 3.01
CA LEU A 112 3.83 4.74 4.02
C LEU A 112 3.42 5.23 5.40
N ALA A 113 3.78 6.46 5.78
CA ALA A 113 3.36 7.05 7.05
C ALA A 113 1.84 7.28 7.15
N THR A 114 1.19 7.52 6.01
CA THR A 114 -0.25 7.77 5.93
C THR A 114 -1.06 6.47 6.00
N TRP A 115 -0.66 5.48 5.21
CA TRP A 115 -1.43 4.26 4.98
C TRP A 115 -0.93 3.07 5.79
N PHE A 116 0.35 3.03 6.14
CA PHE A 116 0.97 1.94 6.90
C PHE A 116 1.81 2.49 8.07
N PRO A 117 1.28 3.39 8.92
CA PRO A 117 2.01 3.93 10.07
C PRO A 117 2.59 2.84 10.98
N GLU A 118 2.01 1.65 11.01
CA GLU A 118 2.47 0.46 11.75
C GLU A 118 3.86 0.00 11.33
N VAL A 119 4.16 0.06 10.04
CA VAL A 119 5.47 -0.28 9.49
C VAL A 119 6.55 0.65 10.06
N LEU A 120 6.16 1.88 10.38
CA LEU A 120 7.03 2.89 10.98
C LEU A 120 6.94 2.95 12.51
N GLY A 121 6.19 2.03 13.15
CA GLY A 121 5.96 2.05 14.59
C GLY A 121 5.11 3.23 15.08
N MET A 122 4.39 3.90 14.19
CA MET A 122 3.55 5.07 14.48
C MET A 122 2.10 4.70 14.83
N ALA A 123 1.71 3.42 14.67
CA ALA A 123 0.39 2.87 14.94
C ALA A 123 0.47 1.41 15.39
N PRO A 124 -0.56 0.86 16.06
CA PRO A 124 -0.60 -0.54 16.47
C PRO A 124 -0.71 -1.47 15.26
N LYS A 125 0.05 -2.57 15.29
CA LYS A 125 0.02 -3.63 14.26
C LYS A 125 -1.39 -4.20 14.07
N PRO A 126 -1.68 -4.87 12.93
CA PRO A 126 -2.94 -5.56 12.72
C PRO A 126 -3.29 -6.45 13.93
N PRO A 127 -4.57 -6.45 14.36
CA PRO A 127 -4.98 -7.17 15.55
C PRO A 127 -4.80 -8.68 15.37
N ALA A 128 -4.43 -9.37 16.44
CA ALA A 128 -4.46 -10.82 16.47
C ALA A 128 -5.91 -11.34 16.41
N GLY A 129 -6.10 -12.62 16.07
CA GLY A 129 -7.41 -13.26 15.97
C GLY A 129 -8.31 -13.06 17.19
N PRO A 130 -7.82 -13.21 18.44
CA PRO A 130 -8.58 -12.91 19.65
C PRO A 130 -9.06 -11.46 19.74
N GLU A 131 -8.23 -10.50 19.32
CA GLU A 131 -8.55 -9.07 19.33
C GLU A 131 -9.61 -8.74 18.27
N LEU A 132 -9.48 -9.33 17.07
CA LEU A 132 -10.47 -9.21 16.00
C LEU A 132 -11.83 -9.78 16.43
N LYS A 133 -11.82 -10.96 17.07
CA LYS A 133 -13.01 -11.59 17.63
C LYS A 133 -13.65 -10.76 18.75
N ALA A 134 -12.83 -10.15 19.61
CA ALA A 134 -13.29 -9.25 20.66
C ALA A 134 -13.90 -7.96 20.09
N PHE A 135 -13.30 -7.37 19.06
CA PHE A 135 -13.88 -6.25 18.31
C PHE A 135 -15.25 -6.63 17.76
N ARG A 136 -15.34 -7.72 16.99
CA ARG A 136 -16.60 -8.18 16.41
C ARG A 136 -17.70 -8.35 17.46
N ARG A 137 -17.39 -8.98 18.60
CA ARG A 137 -18.34 -9.18 19.71
C ARG A 137 -18.79 -7.87 20.36
N ARG A 138 -17.88 -6.89 20.52
CA ARG A 138 -18.22 -5.57 21.10
C ARG A 138 -19.17 -4.76 20.23
N HIS A 139 -19.20 -5.04 18.93
CA HIS A 139 -20.04 -4.35 17.95
C HIS A 139 -21.25 -5.19 17.49
N ASP A 140 -21.54 -6.31 18.15
CA ASP A 140 -22.65 -7.23 17.82
C ASP A 140 -22.67 -7.70 16.35
N LEU A 141 -21.48 -7.82 15.74
CA LEU A 141 -21.34 -8.24 14.35
C LEU A 141 -21.23 -9.77 14.23
N THR A 142 -21.85 -10.34 13.20
CA THR A 142 -21.60 -11.74 12.81
C THR A 142 -20.28 -11.85 12.03
N PRO A 143 -19.61 -13.01 11.99
CA PRO A 143 -18.41 -13.18 11.15
C PRO A 143 -18.68 -12.86 9.68
N GLN A 144 -19.87 -13.18 9.18
CA GLN A 144 -20.28 -12.84 7.82
C GLN A 144 -20.41 -11.33 7.64
N ALA A 145 -21.07 -10.62 8.57
CA ALA A 145 -21.21 -9.16 8.49
C ALA A 145 -19.84 -8.46 8.51
N CYS A 146 -18.90 -8.90 9.36
CA CYS A 146 -17.53 -8.39 9.32
C CYS A 146 -16.85 -8.66 7.99
N ALA A 147 -16.92 -9.90 7.50
CA ALA A 147 -16.31 -10.29 6.23
C ALA A 147 -16.88 -9.48 5.04
N GLU A 148 -18.18 -9.21 5.03
CA GLU A 148 -18.84 -8.35 4.03
C GLU A 148 -18.38 -6.90 4.12
N LEU A 149 -18.25 -6.34 5.32
CA LEU A 149 -17.77 -4.97 5.53
C LEU A 149 -16.39 -4.76 4.89
N ILE A 150 -15.49 -5.72 5.06
CA ILE A 150 -14.12 -5.69 4.52
C ILE A 150 -13.99 -6.42 3.17
N ARG A 151 -15.12 -6.90 2.64
CA ARG A 151 -15.27 -7.55 1.33
C ARG A 151 -14.33 -8.73 1.10
N VAL A 152 -14.17 -9.59 2.10
CA VAL A 152 -13.46 -10.86 1.98
C VAL A 152 -14.40 -12.06 2.14
N PRO A 153 -14.02 -13.25 1.66
CA PRO A 153 -14.78 -14.46 1.96
C PRO A 153 -14.88 -14.70 3.47
N THR A 154 -16.06 -15.08 3.96
CA THR A 154 -16.28 -15.39 5.39
C THR A 154 -15.34 -16.47 5.92
N ALA A 155 -14.93 -17.41 5.07
CA ALA A 155 -13.94 -18.43 5.44
C ALA A 155 -12.58 -17.80 5.80
N LEU A 156 -12.07 -16.91 4.95
CA LEU A 156 -10.81 -16.21 5.20
C LEU A 156 -10.88 -15.35 6.47
N TYR A 157 -11.98 -14.64 6.70
CA TYR A 157 -12.16 -13.88 7.94
C TYR A 157 -12.14 -14.79 9.19
N LYS A 158 -12.75 -15.97 9.11
CA LYS A 158 -12.73 -16.96 10.22
C LYS A 158 -11.33 -17.51 10.48
N GLU A 159 -10.53 -17.73 9.43
CA GLU A 159 -9.13 -18.13 9.57
C GLU A 159 -8.32 -17.07 10.34
N TRP A 160 -8.59 -15.79 10.12
CA TRP A 160 -7.94 -14.71 10.88
C TRP A 160 -8.39 -14.70 12.34
N GLU A 161 -9.68 -14.87 12.65
CA GLU A 161 -10.15 -14.97 14.05
C GLU A 161 -9.57 -16.17 14.81
N GLN A 162 -9.07 -17.17 14.07
CA GLN A 162 -8.47 -18.40 14.61
C GLN A 162 -6.94 -18.35 14.64
N ASP A 163 -6.33 -17.21 14.26
CA ASP A 163 -4.87 -17.07 14.10
C ASP A 163 -4.25 -18.09 13.12
N CYS A 164 -5.03 -18.65 12.20
CA CYS A 164 -4.50 -19.55 11.18
C CYS A 164 -3.64 -18.79 10.16
N HIS A 165 -4.04 -17.56 9.84
CA HIS A 165 -3.32 -16.66 8.96
C HIS A 165 -3.35 -15.23 9.51
N PRO A 166 -2.24 -14.47 9.46
CA PRO A 166 -2.26 -13.07 9.86
C PRO A 166 -3.10 -12.25 8.85
N ILE A 167 -3.75 -11.20 9.34
CA ILE A 167 -4.47 -10.25 8.48
C ILE A 167 -3.43 -9.57 7.56
N PRO A 168 -3.58 -9.64 6.23
CA PRO A 168 -2.72 -8.91 5.32
C PRO A 168 -2.75 -7.42 5.63
N MET A 169 -1.59 -6.79 5.70
CA MET A 169 -1.46 -5.38 6.07
C MET A 169 -2.26 -4.45 5.13
N THR A 170 -2.39 -4.85 3.87
CA THR A 170 -3.21 -4.17 2.85
C THR A 170 -4.70 -4.12 3.22
N LEU A 171 -5.23 -5.20 3.80
CA LEU A 171 -6.62 -5.29 4.27
C LEU A 171 -6.82 -4.62 5.62
N TRP A 172 -5.76 -4.53 6.43
CA TRP A 172 -5.78 -3.80 7.70
C TRP A 172 -6.11 -2.31 7.52
N ILE A 173 -5.73 -1.69 6.40
CA ILE A 173 -6.12 -0.31 6.08
C ILE A 173 -7.64 -0.14 5.97
N GLU A 174 -8.29 -1.05 5.25
CA GLU A 174 -9.74 -1.02 5.07
C GLU A 174 -10.45 -1.27 6.41
N LEU A 175 -9.97 -2.27 7.17
CA LEU A 175 -10.41 -2.58 8.53
C LEU A 175 -10.31 -1.37 9.47
N ARG A 176 -9.15 -0.69 9.56
CA ARG A 176 -9.01 0.52 10.41
C ARG A 176 -9.97 1.64 10.04
N THR A 177 -10.20 1.82 8.74
CA THR A 177 -11.13 2.83 8.25
C THR A 177 -12.55 2.52 8.74
N LEU A 178 -12.94 1.25 8.73
CA LEU A 178 -14.24 0.78 9.25
C LEU A 178 -14.31 0.80 10.78
N MET A 179 -13.19 0.51 11.46
CA MET A 179 -13.07 0.52 12.93
C MET A 179 -13.00 1.94 13.52
N GLY A 180 -12.98 2.99 12.69
CA GLY A 180 -12.99 4.39 13.15
C GLY A 180 -11.64 4.89 13.68
N GLU A 181 -10.55 4.14 13.47
CA GLU A 181 -9.23 4.42 14.05
C GLU A 181 -8.43 5.50 13.29
N ARG A 182 -9.00 6.16 12.28
CA ARG A 182 -8.41 7.34 11.61
C ARG A 182 -8.34 8.60 12.50
N ARG A 183 -8.42 8.49 13.83
CA ARG A 183 -8.17 9.60 14.77
C ARG A 183 -6.77 9.55 15.37
N LEU A 184 -5.74 9.53 14.54
CA LEU A 184 -4.37 9.84 14.98
C LEU A 184 -3.67 10.73 13.95
N ARG A 185 -4.16 11.97 13.81
CA ARG A 185 -3.39 13.23 13.61
C ARG A 185 -4.30 14.37 13.14
N SER A 186 -4.95 15.04 14.09
CA SER A 186 -5.29 16.48 13.97
C SER A 186 -5.77 17.11 15.30
N THR A 187 -5.34 16.59 16.45
CA THR A 187 -5.44 17.31 17.73
C THR A 187 -4.07 17.67 18.28
N SER A 188 -3.25 18.32 17.46
CA SER A 188 -2.29 19.31 17.97
C SER A 188 -2.92 20.70 17.85
N ARG A 189 -3.85 21.00 18.76
CA ARG A 189 -4.12 22.38 19.19
C ARG A 189 -3.96 22.44 20.69
N SER A 190 -2.70 22.36 21.11
CA SER A 190 -2.21 23.13 22.25
C SER A 190 -2.36 24.62 21.91
N GLY A 191 -3.51 25.20 22.24
CA GLY A 191 -3.64 26.65 22.40
C GLY A 191 -3.40 26.99 23.87
N PRO A 192 -2.48 27.89 24.22
CA PRO A 192 -2.36 28.35 25.60
C PRO A 192 -3.51 29.28 25.97
N CYS A 193 -4.03 29.08 27.18
CA CYS A 193 -4.60 30.02 28.15
C CYS A 193 -5.05 31.42 27.66
N VAL A 194 -6.32 31.79 27.95
CA VAL A 194 -6.64 33.12 28.47
C VAL A 194 -7.65 32.94 29.62
N ARG A 195 -7.22 33.28 30.84
CA ARG A 195 -8.11 33.53 31.98
C ARG A 195 -8.65 34.95 31.83
N GLY A 196 -9.95 35.11 31.97
CA GLY A 196 -10.63 36.37 32.27
C GLY A 196 -11.38 36.20 33.57
#